data_AF-A0A7C6YN07-F1
#
_entry.id   AF-A0A7C6YN07-F1
#
_cell.length_a   1.000
_cell.length_b   1.000
_cell.length_c   1.000
_cell.angle_alpha   90.00
_cell.angle_beta   90.00
_cell.angle_gamma   90.00
#
_symmetry.space_group_name_H-M   'P 1'
#
loop_
_entity.id
_entity.type
_entity.pdbx_description
1 polymer ?
#
loop_
_entity_poly.entity_id
_entity_poly.type
_entity_poly.pdbx_seq_one_letter_code
_entity_poly.pdbx_strand_id
1 'polypeptide(L)' 'MNKTTTIRVNRDIYNSIKLLAQKQNENMQDIIEKAINDYKKKKFFDELNTAYAKLMDDPKAWEEEVKEREEWDSILAD' A
#
# COMPACT_ATOMS: atom_id res chain seq x y z
N MET A 1 -21.93 5.09 -12.52
CA MET A 1 -21.77 4.31 -13.77
C MET A 1 -20.46 3.55 -13.69
N ASN A 2 -20.51 2.23 -13.52
CA ASN A 2 -19.29 1.40 -13.52
C ASN A 2 -18.80 1.26 -14.96
N LYS A 3 -17.86 2.12 -15.36
CA LYS A 3 -17.20 2.04 -16.67
C LYS A 3 -16.14 0.95 -16.61
N THR A 4 -16.41 -0.20 -17.24
CA THR A 4 -15.39 -1.24 -17.44
C THR A 4 -14.55 -0.90 -18.68
N THR A 5 -13.30 -1.32 -18.67
CA THR A 5 -12.40 -1.22 -19.84
C THR A 5 -11.68 -2.54 -20.03
N THR A 6 -11.20 -2.81 -21.24
CA THR A 6 -10.46 -4.04 -21.55
C THR A 6 -8.97 -3.72 -21.71
N ILE A 7 -8.13 -4.42 -20.96
CA ILE A 7 -6.68 -4.35 -21.10
C ILE A 7 -6.16 -5.60 -21.80
N ARG A 8 -5.15 -5.44 -22.66
CA ARG A 8 -4.43 -6.58 -23.23
C ARG A 8 -3.37 -7.04 -22.25
N VAL A 9 -3.41 -8.33 -21.91
CA VAL A 9 -2.40 -9.02 -21.09
C VAL A 9 -1.95 -10.27 -21.83
N ASN A 10 -0.77 -10.78 -21.50
CA ASN A 10 -0.32 -12.07 -22.04
C ASN A 10 -1.17 -13.23 -21.47
N ARG A 11 -1.06 -14.41 -22.08
CA ARG A 11 -1.85 -15.59 -21.71
C ARG A 11 -1.54 -16.08 -20.29
N ASP A 12 -0.30 -15.95 -19.85
CA ASP A 12 0.16 -16.43 -18.54
C ASP A 12 -0.42 -15.60 -17.40
N ILE A 13 -0.47 -14.28 -17.54
CA ILE A 13 -1.11 -13.36 -16.60
C ILE A 13 -2.61 -13.68 -16.51
N TYR A 14 -3.27 -13.83 -17.67
CA TYR A 14 -4.69 -14.21 -17.70
C TYR A 14 -4.95 -15.52 -16.93
N ASN A 15 -4.14 -16.56 -17.19
CA ASN A 15 -4.26 -17.85 -16.53
C ASN A 15 -4.01 -17.74 -15.01
N SER A 16 -3.05 -16.91 -14.60
CA SER A 16 -2.74 -16.67 -13.19
C SER A 16 -3.91 -16.00 -12.46
N ILE A 17 -4.49 -14.95 -13.06
CA ILE A 17 -5.68 -14.27 -12.50
C ILE A 17 -6.86 -15.23 -12.43
N LYS A 18 -7.09 -16.03 -13.47
CA LYS A 18 -8.16 -17.03 -13.50
C LYS A 18 -7.98 -18.07 -12.39
N LEU A 19 -6.77 -18.57 -12.17
CA LEU A 19 -6.49 -19.55 -11.12
C LEU A 19 -6.70 -18.94 -9.72
N LEU A 20 -6.28 -17.69 -9.51
CA LEU A 20 -6.48 -16.98 -8.24
C LEU A 20 -7.97 -16.74 -7.95
N ALA A 21 -8.73 -16.31 -8.95
CA ALA A 21 -10.17 -16.13 -8.87
C ALA A 21 -10.88 -17.44 -8.49
N GLN A 22 -10.51 -18.55 -9.12
CA GLN A 22 -11.05 -19.88 -8.79
C GLN A 22 -10.69 -20.32 -7.37
N LYS A 23 -9.45 -20.11 -6.93
CA LYS A 23 -9.00 -20.49 -5.57
C LYS A 23 -9.68 -19.69 -4.47
N GLN A 24 -9.97 -18.41 -4.73
CA GLN A 24 -10.55 -17.50 -3.74
C GLN A 24 -12.08 -17.42 -3.83
N ASN A 25 -12.69 -18.10 -4.81
CA ASN A 25 -14.11 -18.01 -5.13
C ASN A 25 -14.57 -16.55 -5.38
N GLU A 26 -13.74 -15.80 -6.10
CA GLU A 26 -13.94 -14.39 -6.41
C GLU A 26 -13.93 -14.19 -7.92
N ASN A 27 -14.42 -13.03 -8.38
CA ASN A 27 -14.35 -12.70 -9.80
C ASN A 27 -12.94 -12.19 -10.17
N MET A 28 -12.57 -12.30 -11.44
CA MET A 28 -11.23 -11.88 -11.90
C MET A 28 -10.98 -10.37 -11.75
N GLN A 29 -12.02 -9.54 -11.80
CA GLN A 29 -11.90 -8.09 -11.61
C GLN A 29 -11.52 -7.77 -10.16
N ASP A 30 -12.14 -8.42 -9.18
CA ASP A 30 -11.84 -8.25 -7.75
C ASP A 30 -10.40 -8.64 -7.45
N ILE A 31 -9.91 -9.73 -8.03
CA ILE A 31 -8.52 -10.16 -7.90
C ILE A 31 -7.55 -9.09 -8.44
N ILE A 32 -7.86 -8.51 -9.60
CA ILE A 32 -7.05 -7.43 -10.19
C ILE A 32 -7.10 -6.18 -9.29
N GLU A 33 -8.28 -5.80 -8.81
CA GLU A 33 -8.46 -4.64 -7.95
C GLU A 33 -7.66 -4.78 -6.65
N LYS A 34 -7.76 -5.94 -5.98
CA LYS A 34 -6.96 -6.26 -4.80
C LYS A 34 -5.47 -6.20 -5.09
N ALA A 35 -5.00 -6.85 -6.15
CA ALA A 35 -3.58 -6.85 -6.52
C ALA A 35 -3.04 -5.43 -6.78
N ILE A 36 -3.82 -4.58 -7.44
CA ILE A 36 -3.45 -3.19 -7.68
C ILE A 36 -3.43 -2.37 -6.39
N ASN A 37 -4.41 -2.58 -5.50
CA ASN A 37 -4.46 -1.90 -4.22
C ASN A 37 -3.27 -2.30 -3.33
N ASP A 38 -2.92 -3.58 -3.29
CA ASP A 38 -1.76 -4.06 -2.55
C ASP A 38 -0.45 -3.52 -3.12
N TYR A 39 -0.33 -3.46 -4.45
CA TYR A 39 0.82 -2.85 -5.11
C TYR A 39 0.96 -1.35 -4.78
N LYS A 40 -0.16 -0.61 -4.80
CA LYS A 40 -0.17 0.82 -4.40
C LYS A 40 0.22 1.01 -2.94
N LYS A 41 -0.34 0.21 -2.03
CA LYS A 41 0.03 0.23 -0.60
C LYS A 41 1.52 -0.03 -0.42
N LYS A 42 2.05 -1.06 -1.09
CA LYS A 42 3.48 -1.37 -1.05
C LYS A 42 4.32 -0.17 -1.48
N LYS A 43 3.98 0.45 -2.62
CA LYS A 43 4.71 1.62 -3.11
C LYS A 43 4.65 2.81 -2.17
N PHE A 44 3.48 3.07 -1.60
CA PHE A 44 3.32 4.09 -0.58
C PHE A 44 4.22 3.85 0.63
N PHE A 45 4.25 2.63 1.17
CA PHE A 45 5.11 2.30 2.31
C PHE A 45 6.60 2.31 1.97
N ASP A 46 6.99 1.91 0.75
CA ASP A 46 8.38 2.01 0.28
C ASP A 46 8.85 3.49 0.28
N GLU A 47 8.00 4.39 -0.20
CA GLU A 47 8.27 5.84 -0.23
C GLU A 47 8.27 6.45 1.17
N LEU A 48 7.30 6.10 2.02
CA LEU A 48 7.21 6.54 3.40
C LEU A 48 8.45 6.10 4.20
N ASN A 49 8.85 4.84 4.10
CA ASN A 49 10.03 4.32 4.78
C ASN A 49 11.30 5.05 4.32
N THR A 50 11.40 5.37 3.04
CA THR A 50 12.53 6.15 2.51
C THR A 50 12.55 7.57 3.07
N ALA A 51 11.39 8.24 3.15
CA ALA A 51 11.28 9.58 3.72
C ALA A 51 11.61 9.57 5.22
N TYR A 52 11.12 8.56 5.95
CA TYR A 52 11.36 8.40 7.38
C TYR A 52 12.83 8.08 7.68
N ALA A 53 13.49 7.25 6.87
CA ALA A 53 14.92 7.00 7.01
C ALA A 53 15.73 8.30 6.85
N LYS A 54 15.38 9.15 5.87
CA LYS A 54 16.02 10.46 5.70
C LYS A 54 15.77 11.40 6.89
N LEU A 55 14.59 11.33 7.50
CA LEU A 55 14.27 12.10 8.71
C LEU A 55 15.15 11.64 9.89
N MET A 56 15.29 10.34 10.09
CA MET A 56 16.13 9.77 11.15
C MET A 56 17.63 10.09 10.98
N ASP A 57 18.09 10.20 9.73
CA ASP A 57 19.47 10.58 9.42
C ASP A 57 19.77 12.08 9.67
N ASP A 58 18.74 12.91 9.93
CA ASP A 58 18.88 14.31 10.37
C ASP A 58 18.61 14.42 11.87
N PRO A 59 19.64 14.51 12.73
CA PRO A 59 19.48 14.50 14.18
C PRO A 59 18.58 15.61 14.72
N LYS A 60 18.55 16.78 14.07
CA LYS A 60 17.72 17.91 14.54
C LYS A 60 16.25 17.67 14.22
N ALA A 61 15.96 17.30 12.98
CA ALA A 61 14.60 17.01 12.57
C ALA A 61 14.03 15.76 13.27
N TRP A 62 14.89 14.79 13.59
CA TRP A 62 14.52 13.62 14.38
C TRP A 62 14.18 13.97 15.83
N GLU A 63 14.97 14.84 16.48
CA GLU A 63 14.68 15.32 17.84
C GLU A 63 13.34 16.08 17.91
N GLU A 64 13.04 16.90 16.90
CA GLU A 64 11.75 17.59 16.78
C GLU A 64 10.58 16.60 16.64
N GLU A 65 10.70 15.59 15.77
CA GLU A 65 9.65 14.57 15.58
C GLU A 65 9.39 13.76 16.85
N VAL A 66 10.45 13.32 17.54
CA VAL A 66 10.32 12.56 18.80
C VAL A 66 9.62 13.40 19.86
N LYS A 67 9.96 14.68 19.98
CA LYS A 67 9.32 15.59 20.92
C LYS A 67 7.83 15.76 20.61
N GLU A 68 7.48 15.97 19.34
CA GLU A 68 6.07 16.03 18.92
C GLU A 68 5.35 14.73 19.28
N ARG A 69 5.95 13.56 19.00
CA ARG A 69 5.36 12.26 19.31
C ARG A 69 5.11 12.06 20.81
N GLU A 70 6.06 12.45 21.65
CA GLU A 70 5.91 12.41 23.11
C GLU A 70 4.77 13.32 23.60
N GLU A 71 4.61 14.50 23.00
CA GLU A 71 3.49 15.40 23.29
C GLU A 71 2.13 14.74 22.94
N TRP A 72 2.03 14.05 21.80
CA TRP A 72 0.83 13.31 21.40
C TRP A 72 0.55 12.08 22.28
N ASP A 73 1.56 11.30 22.61
CA ASP A 73 1.43 10.12 23.48
C ASP A 73 0.93 10.52 24.88
N SER A 74 1.30 11.71 25.36
CA SER A 74 0.84 12.23 26.66
C SER A 74 -0.67 12.54 26.70
N ILE A 75 -1.30 12.80 25.55
CA ILE A 75 -2.73 13.09 25.40
C ILE A 75 -3.58 11.81 25.31
N LEU A 76 -2.98 10.65 25.02
CA LEU A 76 -3.67 9.37 24.85
C LEU A 76 -4.16 8.75 26.19
N ALA A 77 -3.81 9.35 27.32
CA ALA A 77 -4.13 8.86 28.67
C ALA A 77 -5.39 9.48 29.31
N ASP A 78 -6.15 10.29 28.56
CA ASP A 78 -7.46 10.88 28.92
C ASP A 78 -8.59 10.19 28.15
#